data_AF-A0A9D6LFI9-F1
#
_entry.id   AF-A0A9D6LFI9-F1
#
_cell.length_a   1.000
_cell.length_b   1.000
_cell.length_c   1.000
_cell.angle_alpha   90.00
_cell.angle_beta   90.00
_cell.angle_gamma   90.00
#
_symmetry.space_group_name_H-M   'P 1'
#
loop_
_entity.id
_entity.type
_entity.pdbx_description
1 polymer ?
#
loop_
_entity_poly.entity_id
_entity_poly.type
_entity_poly.pdbx_seq_one_letter_code
_entity_poly.pdbx_strand_id
1 'polypeptide(L)'
;MTFNLSRRYAPWLWLLIGLFVFRVIAQPLALLTNTKFLPPFESWHSGVLPYPALFVIQILILAWLTYTARRFTTGTIFPHRRSGTLMLILGVTYFATMLVRFALGATLLAEQRWFASPLPTFFHLVLASFLLLYGHFHFRHGPKES
;
A
#
# COMPACT_ATOMS: atom_id res chain seq x y z
N MET A 1 -18.38 -8.95 20.33
CA MET A 1 -17.29 -9.92 20.04
C MET A 1 -16.37 -9.49 18.87
N THR A 2 -16.28 -8.19 18.53
CA THR A 2 -15.50 -7.69 17.38
C THR A 2 -14.03 -7.38 17.71
N PHE A 3 -13.70 -7.11 18.99
CA PHE A 3 -12.35 -6.77 19.45
C PHE A 3 -11.29 -7.84 19.16
N ASN A 4 -11.64 -9.12 19.30
CA ASN A 4 -10.71 -10.23 19.03
C ASN A 4 -10.46 -10.44 17.53
N LEU A 5 -11.39 -10.03 16.67
CA LEU A 5 -11.27 -10.20 15.22
C LEU A 5 -10.39 -9.11 14.62
N SER A 6 -10.61 -7.84 14.98
CA SER A 6 -9.79 -6.72 14.50
C SER A 6 -8.31 -6.86 14.89
N ARG A 7 -8.04 -7.32 16.12
CA ARG A 7 -6.67 -7.57 16.58
C ARG A 7 -5.92 -8.63 15.78
N ARG A 8 -6.60 -9.61 15.17
CA ARG A 8 -5.96 -10.62 14.30
C ARG A 8 -5.45 -10.05 12.98
N TYR A 9 -6.04 -8.95 12.49
CA TYR A 9 -5.60 -8.28 11.26
C TYR A 9 -4.43 -7.33 11.53
N ALA A 10 -4.29 -6.84 12.77
CA ALA A 10 -3.29 -5.83 13.12
C ALA A 10 -1.85 -6.23 12.76
N PRO A 11 -1.34 -7.44 13.05
CA PRO A 11 0.03 -7.82 12.67
C PRO A 11 0.29 -7.69 11.16
N TRP A 12 -0.67 -8.12 10.33
CA TRP A 12 -0.59 -8.03 8.88
C TRP A 12 -0.61 -6.58 8.38
N LEU A 13 -1.46 -5.73 8.97
CA LEU A 13 -1.49 -4.30 8.64
C LEU A 13 -0.17 -3.61 9.02
N TRP A 14 0.40 -3.95 10.18
CA TRP A 14 1.69 -3.42 10.63
C TRP A 14 2.86 -3.92 9.77
N LEU A 15 2.83 -5.17 9.32
CA LEU A 15 3.81 -5.71 8.37
C LEU A 15 3.81 -4.90 7.06
N LEU A 16 2.63 -4.65 6.48
CA LEU A 16 2.48 -3.87 5.25
C LEU A 16 2.90 -2.41 5.45
N ILE A 17 2.60 -1.82 6.61
CA ILE A 17 3.11 -0.50 6.98
C ILE A 17 4.64 -0.51 7.07
N GLY A 18 5.25 -1.53 7.68
CA GLY A 18 6.70 -1.66 7.77
C GLY A 18 7.37 -1.66 6.39
N LEU A 19 6.80 -2.40 5.43
CA LEU A 19 7.27 -2.40 4.04
C LEU A 19 7.10 -1.02 3.39
N PHE A 20 6.00 -0.32 3.64
CA PHE A 20 5.78 1.02 3.10
C PHE A 20 6.71 2.07 3.75
N VAL A 21 6.98 1.97 5.06
CA VAL A 21 7.95 2.81 5.77
C VAL A 21 9.34 2.60 5.19
N PHE A 22 9.73 1.35 4.95
CA PHE A 22 10.99 1.04 4.28
C PHE A 22 11.10 1.78 2.94
N ARG A 23 10.05 1.78 2.11
CA ARG A 23 10.02 2.57 0.87
C ARG A 23 10.24 4.07 1.12
N VAL A 24 9.51 4.65 2.07
CA VAL A 24 9.57 6.10 2.38
C VAL A 24 10.95 6.53 2.88
N ILE A 25 11.69 5.65 3.55
CA ILE A 25 13.06 5.91 4.02
C ILE A 25 14.09 5.59 2.93
N ALA A 26 13.94 4.49 2.21
CA ALA A 26 14.89 4.04 1.20
C ALA A 26 14.95 5.01 0.01
N GLN A 27 13.83 5.64 -0.35
CA GLN A 27 13.79 6.60 -1.46
C GLN A 27 14.67 7.86 -1.25
N PRO A 28 14.55 8.61 -0.14
CA PRO A 28 15.49 9.71 0.16
C PRO A 28 16.91 9.21 0.41
N LEU A 29 17.09 8.02 1.00
CA LEU A 29 18.42 7.45 1.19
C LEU A 29 19.11 7.16 -0.15
N ALA A 30 18.38 6.66 -1.15
CA ALA A 30 18.87 6.46 -2.51
C ALA A 30 19.22 7.78 -3.22
N LEU A 31 18.54 8.88 -2.85
CA LEU A 31 18.84 10.21 -3.38
C LEU A 31 20.12 10.78 -2.78
N LEU A 32 20.33 10.57 -1.47
CA LEU A 32 21.46 11.12 -0.73
C LEU A 32 22.72 10.27 -0.82
N THR A 33 22.56 8.97 -1.08
CA THR A 33 23.66 8.00 -1.04
C THR A 33 23.71 7.21 -2.35
N ASN A 34 24.85 7.27 -3.04
CA ASN A 34 25.10 6.47 -4.24
C ASN A 34 25.72 5.11 -3.87
N THR A 35 25.08 4.39 -2.94
CA THR A 35 25.61 3.13 -2.39
C THR A 35 25.28 1.96 -3.29
N LYS A 36 26.15 0.94 -3.32
CA LYS A 36 25.89 -0.31 -4.08
C LYS A 36 24.78 -1.17 -3.47
N PHE A 37 24.35 -0.88 -2.24
CA PHE A 37 23.34 -1.65 -1.51
C PHE A 37 21.90 -1.24 -1.84
N LEU A 38 21.69 0.01 -2.28
CA LEU A 38 20.38 0.51 -2.68
C LEU A 38 20.34 0.69 -4.20
N PRO A 39 19.24 0.28 -4.87
CA PRO A 39 18.99 0.66 -6.25
C PRO A 39 19.04 2.18 -6.44
N PRO A 40 19.49 2.68 -7.61
CA PRO A 40 19.61 4.11 -7.87
C PRO A 40 18.25 4.81 -7.75
N PHE A 41 18.24 6.09 -7.38
CA PHE A 41 17.02 6.87 -7.14
C PHE A 41 15.98 6.77 -8.28
N GLU A 42 16.43 6.77 -9.53
CA GLU A 42 15.59 6.61 -10.73
C GLU A 42 14.76 5.31 -10.75
N SER A 43 15.21 4.26 -10.04
CA SER A 43 14.44 3.01 -9.93
C SER A 43 13.29 3.10 -8.90
N TRP A 44 13.40 4.02 -7.93
CA TRP A 44 12.40 4.28 -6.89
C TRP A 44 11.33 5.28 -7.34
N HIS A 45 11.57 5.98 -8.44
CA HIS A 45 10.76 7.08 -8.93
C HIS A 45 10.32 6.83 -10.38
N SER A 46 9.01 6.80 -10.63
CA SER A 46 8.51 6.56 -11.99
C SER A 46 8.55 7.81 -12.88
N GLY A 47 8.99 8.97 -12.39
CA GLY A 47 8.99 10.23 -13.14
C GLY A 47 7.64 10.93 -13.28
N VAL A 48 6.52 10.32 -12.82
CA VAL A 48 5.16 10.84 -13.05
C VAL A 48 4.86 12.11 -12.25
N LEU A 49 5.35 12.20 -11.03
CA LEU A 49 5.16 13.36 -10.13
C LEU A 49 6.51 13.87 -9.66
N PRO A 50 6.70 15.18 -9.42
CA PRO A 50 7.89 15.71 -8.76
C PRO A 50 8.11 15.03 -7.41
N TYR A 51 9.37 14.74 -7.08
CA TYR A 51 9.72 14.01 -5.85
C TYR A 51 9.17 14.65 -4.55
N PRO A 52 9.24 15.98 -4.34
CA PRO A 52 8.70 16.60 -3.13
C PRO A 52 7.20 16.35 -2.95
N ALA A 53 6.42 16.47 -4.03
CA ALA A 53 4.98 16.20 -4.02
C ALA A 53 4.70 14.72 -3.72
N LEU A 54 5.46 13.81 -4.33
CA LEU A 54 5.36 12.38 -4.06
C LEU A 54 5.64 12.05 -2.60
N PHE A 55 6.69 12.64 -2.02
CA PHE A 55 7.06 12.42 -0.62
C PHE A 55 5.96 12.91 0.33
N VAL A 56 5.37 14.08 0.11
CA VAL A 56 4.24 14.57 0.91
C VAL A 56 3.05 13.59 0.85
N ILE A 57 2.69 13.11 -0.34
CA ILE A 57 1.61 12.13 -0.52
C ILE A 57 1.93 10.83 0.24
N GLN A 58 3.19 10.37 0.20
CA GLN A 58 3.61 9.18 0.94
C GLN A 58 3.44 9.35 2.46
N ILE A 59 3.80 10.52 3.01
CA ILE A 59 3.62 10.81 4.44
C ILE A 59 2.14 10.84 4.81
N LEU A 60 1.29 11.46 3.99
CA LEU A 60 -0.17 11.48 4.21
C LEU A 60 -0.77 10.07 4.19
N ILE A 61 -0.36 9.23 3.22
CA ILE A 61 -0.76 7.82 3.16
C ILE A 61 -0.29 7.10 4.43
N LEU A 62 1.00 7.22 4.79
CA LEU A 62 1.55 6.55 5.97
C LEU A 62 0.83 6.95 7.26
N ALA A 63 0.48 8.23 7.43
CA ALA A 63 -0.30 8.72 8.56
C ALA A 63 -1.68 8.05 8.61
N TRP A 64 -2.38 7.97 7.47
CA TRP A 64 -3.68 7.29 7.36
C TRP A 64 -3.59 5.79 7.68
N LEU A 65 -2.61 5.09 7.11
CA LEU A 65 -2.38 3.66 7.36
C LEU A 65 -2.11 3.41 8.85
N THR A 66 -1.24 4.22 9.45
CA THR A 66 -0.86 4.11 10.87
C THR A 66 -2.04 4.38 11.80
N TYR A 67 -2.81 5.43 11.52
CA TYR A 67 -4.04 5.73 12.26
C TYR A 67 -5.01 4.55 12.22
N THR A 68 -5.20 3.98 11.03
CA THR A 68 -6.11 2.84 10.83
C THR A 68 -5.59 1.59 11.55
N ALA A 69 -4.32 1.23 11.39
CA ALA A 69 -3.73 0.06 12.06
C ALA A 69 -3.79 0.17 13.60
N ARG A 70 -3.58 1.38 14.16
CA ARG A 70 -3.77 1.62 15.61
C ARG A 70 -5.21 1.37 16.06
N ARG A 71 -6.21 1.74 15.26
CA ARG A 71 -7.64 1.46 15.55
C ARG A 71 -7.92 -0.05 15.54
N PHE A 72 -7.27 -0.81 14.66
CA PHE A 72 -7.32 -2.28 14.66
C PHE A 72 -6.63 -2.90 15.89
N THR A 73 -5.45 -2.42 16.27
CA THR A 73 -4.71 -2.88 17.47
C THR A 73 -5.50 -2.63 18.76
N THR A 74 -6.06 -1.42 18.91
CA THR A 74 -6.88 -1.05 20.07
C THR A 74 -8.27 -1.69 20.03
N GLY A 75 -8.68 -2.20 18.87
CA GLY A 75 -10.01 -2.79 18.65
C GLY A 75 -11.14 -1.77 18.63
N THR A 76 -10.84 -0.48 18.51
CA THR A 76 -11.81 0.63 18.47
C THR A 76 -12.42 0.86 17.09
N ILE A 77 -12.06 0.01 16.11
CA ILE A 77 -12.60 0.05 14.75
C ILE A 77 -14.03 -0.51 14.73
N PHE A 78 -14.97 0.28 14.22
CA PHE A 78 -16.34 -0.15 13.97
C PHE A 78 -16.48 -0.59 12.50
N PRO A 79 -16.88 -1.84 12.23
CA PRO A 79 -17.09 -2.32 10.87
C PRO A 79 -18.22 -1.56 10.17
N HIS A 80 -17.98 -1.18 8.91
CA HIS A 80 -18.94 -0.42 8.08
C HIS A 80 -18.98 -1.06 6.70
N ARG A 81 -20.08 -1.73 6.35
CA ARG A 81 -20.14 -2.58 5.17
C ARG A 81 -19.95 -1.82 3.87
N ARG A 82 -20.58 -0.63 3.73
CA ARG A 82 -20.38 0.27 2.56
C ARG A 82 -18.92 0.63 2.33
N SER A 83 -18.23 1.08 3.39
CA SER A 83 -16.80 1.41 3.33
C SER A 83 -15.97 0.18 2.96
N GLY A 84 -16.30 -0.99 3.53
CA GLY A 84 -15.66 -2.26 3.20
C GLY A 84 -15.80 -2.64 1.73
N THR A 85 -17.02 -2.58 1.18
CA THR A 85 -17.28 -2.86 -0.24
C THR A 85 -16.54 -1.90 -1.15
N LEU A 86 -16.58 -0.59 -0.87
CA LEU A 86 -15.87 0.42 -1.67
C LEU A 86 -14.36 0.17 -1.66
N MET A 87 -13.77 -0.07 -0.49
CA MET A 87 -12.34 -0.34 -0.37
C MET A 87 -11.94 -1.68 -1.01
N LEU A 88 -12.81 -2.68 -1.00
CA LEU A 88 -12.57 -3.93 -1.75
C LEU A 88 -12.60 -3.71 -3.26
N ILE A 89 -13.59 -2.98 -3.80
CA ILE A 89 -13.67 -2.71 -5.24
C ILE A 89 -12.43 -1.92 -5.69
N LEU A 90 -12.12 -0.83 -4.98
CA LEU A 90 -10.94 -0.02 -5.28
C LEU A 90 -9.65 -0.82 -5.09
N GLY A 91 -9.54 -1.57 -4.01
CA GLY A 91 -8.37 -2.40 -3.69
C GLY A 91 -8.13 -3.50 -4.73
N VAL A 92 -9.16 -4.24 -5.14
CA VAL A 92 -9.06 -5.31 -6.14
C VAL A 92 -8.69 -4.72 -7.50
N THR A 93 -9.37 -3.66 -7.93
CA THR A 93 -9.10 -3.01 -9.21
C THR A 93 -7.66 -2.49 -9.25
N TYR A 94 -7.22 -1.84 -8.17
CA TYR A 94 -5.87 -1.31 -8.07
C TYR A 94 -4.81 -2.42 -8.01
N PHE A 95 -5.05 -3.47 -7.20
CA PHE A 95 -4.16 -4.63 -7.09
C PHE A 95 -3.99 -5.32 -8.44
N ALA A 96 -5.09 -5.61 -9.14
CA ALA A 96 -5.07 -6.26 -10.45
C ALA A 96 -4.28 -5.42 -11.47
N THR A 97 -4.52 -4.10 -11.50
CA THR A 97 -3.80 -3.19 -12.39
C THR A 97 -2.29 -3.21 -12.12
N MET A 98 -1.89 -3.15 -10.85
CA MET A 98 -0.48 -3.19 -10.46
C MET A 98 0.15 -4.57 -10.70
N LEU A 99 -0.60 -5.66 -10.53
CA LEU A 99 -0.12 -7.01 -10.80
C LEU A 99 0.14 -7.21 -12.29
N VAL A 100 -0.78 -6.76 -13.15
CA VAL A 100 -0.60 -6.75 -14.60
C VAL A 100 0.61 -5.91 -14.97
N ARG A 101 0.74 -4.70 -14.43
CA ARG A 101 1.90 -3.83 -14.67
C ARG A 101 3.21 -4.51 -14.26
N PHE A 102 3.23 -5.19 -13.11
CA PHE A 102 4.41 -5.90 -12.62
C PHE A 102 4.79 -7.07 -13.54
N ALA A 103 3.81 -7.88 -13.95
CA ALA A 103 4.03 -9.00 -14.87
C ALA A 103 4.51 -8.55 -16.24
N LEU A 104 3.90 -7.49 -16.80
CA LEU A 104 4.29 -6.92 -18.09
C LEU A 104 5.68 -6.29 -18.04
N GLY A 105 6.02 -5.58 -16.97
CA GLY A 105 7.35 -5.02 -16.77
C GLY A 105 8.44 -6.08 -16.58
N ALA A 106 8.10 -7.25 -16.05
CA ALA A 106 9.02 -8.38 -15.90
C ALA A 106 9.21 -9.21 -17.18
N THR A 107 8.37 -9.04 -18.20
CA THR A 107 8.35 -9.94 -19.38
C THR A 107 8.50 -9.18 -20.70
N LEU A 108 7.47 -8.44 -21.10
CA LEU A 108 7.28 -7.96 -22.47
C LEU A 108 7.63 -6.48 -22.66
N LEU A 109 7.51 -5.68 -21.59
CA LEU A 109 7.55 -4.21 -21.66
C LEU A 109 8.64 -3.60 -20.77
N ALA A 110 9.70 -4.36 -20.48
CA ALA A 110 10.80 -3.92 -19.62
C ALA A 110 11.49 -2.62 -20.12
N GLU A 111 11.44 -2.34 -21.42
CA GLU A 111 12.04 -1.13 -22.01
C GLU A 111 11.15 0.12 -21.90
N GLN A 112 9.84 -0.03 -21.68
CA GLN A 112 8.96 1.11 -21.53
C GLN A 112 9.07 1.70 -20.12
N ARG A 113 9.42 2.99 -20.01
CA ARG A 113 9.71 3.67 -18.73
C ARG A 113 8.62 3.51 -17.66
N TRP A 114 7.35 3.43 -18.05
CA TRP A 114 6.25 3.18 -17.12
C TRP A 114 6.25 1.76 -16.53
N PHE A 115 6.65 0.75 -17.30
CA PHE A 115 6.74 -0.64 -16.87
C PHE A 115 8.12 -1.00 -16.28
N ALA A 116 9.16 -0.24 -16.63
CA ALA A 116 10.54 -0.41 -16.20
C ALA A 116 10.81 -0.04 -14.71
N SER A 117 9.79 0.37 -13.96
CA SER A 117 9.90 0.70 -12.53
C SER A 117 9.23 -0.36 -11.63
N PRO A 118 9.87 -1.53 -11.41
CA PRO A 118 9.27 -2.63 -10.65
C PRO A 118 9.13 -2.29 -9.15
N LEU A 119 10.05 -1.50 -8.59
CA LEU A 119 10.05 -1.12 -7.18
C LEU A 119 8.79 -0.32 -6.78
N PRO A 120 8.44 0.81 -7.43
CA PRO A 120 7.18 1.49 -7.18
C PRO A 120 5.97 0.56 -7.30
N THR A 121 5.95 -0.28 -8.34
CA THR A 121 4.85 -1.20 -8.60
C THR A 121 4.67 -2.22 -7.46
N PHE A 122 5.77 -2.77 -6.95
CA PHE A 122 5.76 -3.65 -5.77
C PHE A 122 5.15 -2.96 -4.55
N PHE A 123 5.56 -1.72 -4.24
CA PHE A 123 4.98 -1.01 -3.09
C PHE A 123 3.53 -0.58 -3.31
N HIS A 124 3.09 -0.41 -4.56
CA HIS A 124 1.68 -0.24 -4.86
C HIS A 124 0.88 -1.53 -4.60
N LEU A 125 1.44 -2.72 -4.84
CA LEU A 125 0.84 -4.00 -4.43
C LEU A 125 0.75 -4.13 -2.91
N VAL A 126 1.77 -3.68 -2.17
CA VAL A 126 1.74 -3.61 -0.69
C VAL A 126 0.60 -2.72 -0.21
N LEU A 127 0.48 -1.51 -0.78
CA LEU A 127 -0.61 -0.57 -0.44
C LEU A 127 -1.99 -1.15 -0.80
N ALA A 128 -2.12 -1.77 -1.97
CA ALA A 128 -3.35 -2.41 -2.40
C ALA A 128 -3.75 -3.57 -1.47
N SER A 129 -2.78 -4.38 -1.03
CA SER A 129 -3.00 -5.46 -0.05
C SER A 129 -3.51 -4.93 1.29
N PHE A 130 -3.03 -3.75 1.72
CA PHE A 130 -3.55 -3.10 2.92
C PHE A 130 -5.03 -2.73 2.75
N LEU A 131 -5.40 -2.13 1.61
CA LEU A 131 -6.78 -1.77 1.30
C LEU A 131 -7.69 -3.01 1.23
N LEU A 132 -7.19 -4.12 0.68
CA LEU A 132 -7.93 -5.38 0.63
C LEU A 132 -8.17 -5.96 2.02
N LEU A 133 -7.16 -5.98 2.90
CA LEU A 133 -7.32 -6.45 4.28
C LEU A 133 -8.29 -5.56 5.07
N TYR A 134 -8.15 -4.24 4.93
CA TYR A 134 -9.06 -3.27 5.52
C TYR A 134 -10.50 -3.49 5.01
N GLY A 135 -10.69 -3.53 3.70
CA GLY A 135 -11.97 -3.71 3.06
C GLY A 135 -12.63 -5.04 3.43
N HIS A 136 -11.86 -6.13 3.44
CA HIS A 136 -12.34 -7.46 3.82
C HIS A 136 -12.86 -7.49 5.26
N PHE A 137 -12.14 -6.88 6.20
CA PHE A 137 -12.60 -6.78 7.59
C PHE A 137 -13.93 -6.02 7.69
N HIS A 138 -14.03 -4.85 7.05
CA HIS A 138 -15.23 -4.02 7.09
C HIS A 138 -16.42 -4.66 6.36
N PHE A 139 -16.19 -5.38 5.27
CA PHE A 139 -17.23 -6.08 4.51
C PHE A 139 -17.79 -7.29 5.27
N ARG A 140 -16.90 -8.10 5.88
CA ARG A 140 -17.28 -9.34 6.57
C ARG A 140 -17.99 -9.09 7.89
N HIS A 141 -17.60 -8.04 8.61
CA HIS A 141 -18.11 -7.77 9.96
C HIS A 141 -19.06 -6.56 10.02
N GLY A 142 -19.25 -5.85 8.90
CA GLY A 142 -20.23 -4.78 8.80
C GLY A 142 -21.66 -5.33 8.78
N PRO A 143 -22.62 -4.68 9.45
CA PRO A 143 -24.03 -5.09 9.40
C PRO A 143 -24.54 -5.10 7.96
N LYS A 144 -25.42 -6.05 7.63
CA LYS A 144 -26.11 -6.04 6.35
C LYS A 144 -27.15 -4.91 6.41
N GLU A 145 -27.11 -3.99 5.46
CA GLU A 145 -28.23 -3.08 5.26
C GLU A 145 -29.41 -3.94 4.80
N SER A 146 -30.48 -3.93 5.60
CA SER A 146 -31.75 -4.62 5.36
C SER A 146 -32.58 -3.88 4.33
#